data_AF-A0A820GXM4-F1
#
_entry.id   AF-A0A820GXM4-F1
#
_cell.length_a   1.000
_cell.length_b   1.000
_cell.length_c   1.000
_cell.angle_alpha   90.00
_cell.angle_beta   90.00
_cell.angle_gamma   90.00
#
_symmetry.space_group_name_H-M   'P 1'
#
loop_
_entity.id
_entity.type
_entity.pdbx_description
1 polymer ?
#
loop_
_entity_poly.entity_id
_entity_poly.type
_entity_poly.pdbx_seq_one_letter_code
_entity_poly.pdbx_strand_id
1 'polypeptide(L)'
;LTWLETTGIDKRDLYISCTMYSLEVGTIGGGTKLSAQQACLKMLGIDNSLANISGENSCQLARLICSTVLASELSLLSALATSDLVQSHLRLNRSTTSFNQIR
;
A
#
# COMPACT_ATOMS: atom_id res chain seq x y z
N LEU A 1 -0.70 0.90 -13.58
CA LEU A 1 -2.01 0.69 -14.25
C LEU A 1 -2.85 -0.20 -13.36
N THR A 2 -4.06 0.25 -13.01
CA THR A 2 -5.04 -0.53 -12.23
C THR A 2 -6.16 -0.97 -13.16
N TRP A 3 -6.48 -2.26 -13.19
CA TRP A 3 -7.53 -2.85 -14.02
C TRP A 3 -8.56 -3.56 -13.14
N LEU A 4 -9.84 -3.47 -13.50
CA LEU A 4 -10.96 -4.08 -12.77
C LEU A 4 -11.94 -4.72 -13.75
N GLU A 5 -12.44 -5.91 -13.42
CA GLU A 5 -13.51 -6.58 -14.18
C GLU A 5 -14.34 -7.51 -13.29
N THR A 6 -15.56 -7.84 -13.72
CA THR A 6 -16.41 -8.81 -13.03
C THR A 6 -16.06 -10.24 -13.45
N THR A 7 -15.90 -11.11 -12.46
CA THR A 7 -15.51 -12.51 -12.65
C THR A 7 -16.43 -13.46 -11.87
N GLY A 8 -16.17 -14.76 -11.97
CA GLY A 8 -17.00 -15.83 -11.39
C GLY A 8 -18.21 -16.21 -12.25
N ILE A 9 -18.87 -17.31 -11.88
CA ILE A 9 -20.01 -17.91 -12.62
C ILE A 9 -21.18 -16.91 -12.70
N ASP A 10 -21.44 -16.20 -11.60
CA ASP A 10 -22.56 -15.26 -11.47
C ASP A 10 -22.18 -13.79 -11.71
N LYS A 11 -20.93 -13.51 -12.12
CA LYS A 11 -20.40 -12.14 -12.29
C LYS A 11 -20.51 -11.23 -11.05
N ARG A 12 -20.45 -11.83 -9.86
CA ARG A 12 -20.50 -11.11 -8.57
C ARG A 12 -19.14 -10.91 -7.91
N ASP A 13 -18.10 -11.56 -8.42
CA ASP A 13 -16.75 -11.40 -7.89
C ASP A 13 -16.03 -10.27 -8.63
N LEU A 14 -15.14 -9.58 -7.91
CA LEU A 14 -14.31 -8.51 -8.48
C LEU A 14 -12.90 -9.02 -8.71
N TYR A 15 -12.47 -9.07 -9.97
CA TYR A 15 -11.06 -9.20 -10.32
C TYR A 15 -10.44 -7.81 -10.36
N ILE A 16 -9.30 -7.64 -9.69
CA ILE A 16 -8.50 -6.42 -9.73
C ILE A 16 -7.03 -6.78 -9.92
N SER A 17 -6.33 -6.03 -10.78
CA SER A 17 -4.89 -6.14 -10.94
C SER A 17 -4.23 -4.77 -10.96
N CYS A 18 -2.99 -4.71 -10.49
CA CYS A 18 -2.16 -3.52 -10.52
C CYS A 18 -0.81 -3.89 -11.14
N THR A 19 -0.39 -3.12 -12.14
CA THR A 19 0.91 -3.29 -12.79
C THR A 19 1.76 -2.04 -12.60
N MET A 20 2.97 -2.22 -12.06
CA MET A 20 3.99 -1.20 -11.87
C MET A 20 5.25 -1.60 -12.64
N TYR A 21 5.45 -1.04 -13.85
CA TYR A 21 6.48 -1.49 -14.78
C TYR A 21 7.92 -1.10 -14.38
N SER A 22 8.07 0.03 -13.70
CA SER A 22 9.36 0.64 -13.36
C SER A 22 9.39 0.97 -11.87
N LEU A 23 9.45 -0.06 -11.03
CA LEU A 23 9.57 0.13 -9.59
C LEU A 23 11.04 0.01 -9.18
N GLU A 24 11.72 1.14 -9.02
CA GLU A 24 13.08 1.18 -8.51
C GLU A 24 13.09 1.03 -6.99
N VAL A 25 13.56 -0.12 -6.51
CA VAL A 25 13.60 -0.41 -5.07
C VAL A 25 14.81 -1.25 -4.69
N GLY A 26 15.36 -0.96 -3.51
CA GLY A 26 16.50 -1.65 -2.93
C GLY A 26 16.38 -1.76 -1.42
N THR A 27 16.93 -2.85 -0.85
CA THR A 27 16.94 -3.09 0.60
C THR A 27 18.32 -2.87 1.23
N ILE A 28 19.32 -2.54 0.41
CA ILE A 28 20.72 -2.30 0.81
C ILE A 28 21.22 -1.01 0.17
N GLY A 29 21.88 -0.16 0.96
CA GLY A 29 22.52 1.07 0.48
C GLY A 29 21.70 2.33 0.78
N GLY A 30 22.33 3.48 0.56
CA GLY A 30 21.73 4.79 0.85
C GLY A 30 21.12 4.86 2.26
N GLY A 31 19.86 5.27 2.35
CA GLY A 31 19.13 5.42 3.60
C GLY A 31 18.72 4.12 4.29
N THR A 32 18.80 2.95 3.64
CA THR A 32 18.38 1.68 4.27
C THR A 32 19.34 1.19 5.37
N LYS A 33 20.47 1.88 5.56
CA LYS A 33 21.42 1.63 6.64
C LYS A 33 21.02 2.32 7.96
N LEU A 34 20.12 3.30 7.90
CA LEU A 34 19.66 4.04 9.08
C LEU A 34 18.76 3.15 9.95
N SER A 35 18.88 3.30 11.27
CA SER A 35 18.23 2.40 12.24
C SER A 35 16.70 2.36 12.11
N ALA A 36 16.06 3.51 11.88
CA ALA A 36 14.61 3.58 11.71
C ALA A 36 14.14 2.84 10.45
N GLN A 37 14.81 3.06 9.32
CA GLN A 37 14.51 2.40 8.04
C GLN A 37 14.77 0.89 8.12
N GLN A 38 15.83 0.46 8.81
CA GLN A 38 16.08 -0.96 9.07
C GLN A 38 14.99 -1.59 9.94
N ALA A 39 14.49 -0.89 10.96
CA ALA A 39 13.40 -1.38 11.79
C ALA A 39 12.12 -1.59 10.95
N CYS A 40 11.80 -0.66 10.04
CA CYS A 40 10.68 -0.82 9.12
C CYS A 40 10.86 -2.01 8.17
N LEU A 41 12.05 -2.21 7.60
CA LEU A 41 12.32 -3.36 6.73
C LEU A 41 12.19 -4.68 7.50
N LYS A 42 12.71 -4.75 8.73
CA LYS A 42 12.56 -5.92 9.60
C LYS A 42 11.10 -6.19 9.96
N MET A 43 10.30 -5.16 10.23
CA MET A 43 8.86 -5.29 10.47
C MET A 43 8.14 -5.94 9.28
N LEU A 44 8.61 -5.67 8.05
CA LEU A 44 8.10 -6.29 6.82
C LEU A 44 8.68 -7.68 6.54
N GLY A 45 9.45 -8.26 7.48
CA GLY A 45 10.11 -9.55 7.32
C GLY A 45 11.29 -9.53 6.35
N ILE A 46 11.79 -8.35 6.00
CA ILE A 46 12.94 -8.19 5.12
C ILE A 46 14.19 -8.06 5.99
N ASP A 47 14.83 -9.20 6.23
CA ASP A 47 16.11 -9.26 6.94
C ASP A 47 17.24 -9.61 5.97
N ASN A 48 18.20 -8.72 5.84
CA ASN A 48 19.36 -8.92 4.98
C ASN A 48 20.31 -10.02 5.49
N SER A 49 20.19 -10.46 6.74
CA SER A 49 21.02 -11.55 7.30
C SER A 49 20.54 -12.96 6.93
N LEU A 50 19.29 -13.09 6.44
CA LEU A 50 18.65 -14.38 6.17
C LEU A 50 18.45 -14.69 4.68
N ALA A 51 18.77 -13.73 3.80
CA ALA A 51 18.58 -13.90 2.37
C ALA A 51 19.64 -14.84 1.77
N ASN A 52 19.21 -16.03 1.34
CA ASN A 52 20.07 -17.00 0.67
C ASN A 52 20.35 -16.62 -0.79
N ILE A 53 19.50 -15.77 -1.39
CA ILE A 53 19.57 -15.37 -2.80
C ILE A 53 19.73 -13.85 -2.91
N SER A 54 20.72 -13.41 -3.69
CA SER A 54 20.96 -11.99 -3.94
C SER A 54 19.76 -11.34 -4.65
N GLY A 55 19.31 -10.20 -4.14
CA GLY A 55 18.19 -9.44 -4.72
C GLY A 55 16.79 -9.89 -4.28
N GLU A 56 16.66 -11.03 -3.59
CA GLU A 56 15.36 -11.57 -3.16
C GLU A 56 14.59 -10.60 -2.24
N ASN A 57 15.30 -9.97 -1.30
CA ASN A 57 14.73 -8.97 -0.40
C ASN A 57 14.16 -7.75 -1.16
N SER A 58 14.87 -7.26 -2.18
CA SER A 58 14.37 -6.17 -3.02
C SER A 58 13.14 -6.60 -3.83
N CYS A 59 13.12 -7.82 -4.36
CA CYS A 59 11.94 -8.37 -5.03
C CYS A 59 10.75 -8.54 -4.07
N GLN A 60 10.99 -8.99 -2.83
CA GLN A 60 9.95 -9.09 -1.81
C GLN A 60 9.38 -7.71 -1.46
N LEU A 61 10.24 -6.71 -1.26
CA LEU A 61 9.80 -5.34 -1.02
C LEU A 61 9.00 -4.79 -2.20
N ALA A 62 9.44 -5.05 -3.44
CA ALA A 62 8.71 -4.67 -4.65
C ALA A 62 7.28 -5.27 -4.68
N ARG A 63 7.14 -6.55 -4.34
CA ARG A 63 5.83 -7.22 -4.24
C ARG A 63 4.97 -6.60 -3.15
N LEU A 64 5.53 -6.34 -1.96
CA LEU A 64 4.80 -5.70 -0.87
C LEU A 64 4.30 -4.31 -1.24
N ILE A 65 5.13 -3.51 -1.92
CA ILE A 65 4.74 -2.19 -2.43
C ILE A 65 3.57 -2.33 -3.40
N CYS A 66 3.70 -3.18 -4.42
CA CYS A 66 2.64 -3.36 -5.43
C CYS A 66 1.33 -3.87 -4.81
N SER A 67 1.40 -4.80 -3.84
CA SER A 67 0.23 -5.29 -3.12
C SER A 67 -0.43 -4.21 -2.24
N THR A 68 0.37 -3.37 -1.60
CA THR A 68 -0.13 -2.25 -0.78
C THR A 68 -0.80 -1.19 -1.65
N VAL A 69 -0.24 -0.91 -2.83
CA VAL A 69 -0.86 -0.04 -3.84
C VAL A 69 -2.20 -0.64 -4.29
N LEU A 70 -2.23 -1.93 -4.66
CA LEU A 70 -3.47 -2.62 -5.07
C LEU A 70 -4.57 -2.53 -3.99
N ALA A 71 -4.22 -2.77 -2.73
CA ALA A 71 -5.16 -2.66 -1.61
C ALA A 71 -5.66 -1.23 -1.41
N SER A 72 -4.79 -0.24 -1.59
CA SER A 72 -5.12 1.18 -1.48
C SER A 72 -6.05 1.63 -2.61
N GLU A 73 -5.79 1.19 -3.84
CA GLU A 73 -6.65 1.43 -5.01
C GLU A 73 -8.04 0.84 -4.80
N LEU A 74 -8.14 -0.41 -4.33
CA LEU A 74 -9.41 -1.04 -4.02
C LEU A 74 -10.20 -0.25 -2.96
N SER A 75 -9.55 0.15 -1.87
CA SER A 75 -10.18 0.90 -0.79
C SER A 75 -10.66 2.27 -1.26
N LEU A 76 -9.84 3.01 -2.02
CA LEU A 76 -10.17 4.33 -2.53
C LEU A 76 -11.31 4.28 -3.56
N LEU A 77 -11.24 3.35 -4.51
CA LEU A 77 -12.30 3.16 -5.52
C LEU A 77 -13.62 2.76 -4.86
N SER A 78 -13.59 1.92 -3.82
CA SER A 78 -14.78 1.59 -3.05
C SER A 78 -15.37 2.83 -2.36
N ALA A 79 -14.55 3.64 -1.69
CA ALA A 79 -15.02 4.86 -1.02
C ALA A 79 -15.57 5.91 -2.00
N LEU A 80 -15.04 5.96 -3.22
CA LEU A 80 -15.59 6.79 -4.29
C LEU A 80 -16.94 6.25 -4.78
N ALA A 81 -17.06 4.93 -4.98
CA ALA A 81 -18.30 4.29 -5.41
C ALA A 81 -19.43 4.42 -4.37
N THR A 82 -19.11 4.41 -3.07
CA THR A 82 -20.09 4.58 -1.98
C THR A 82 -20.27 6.04 -1.53
N SER A 83 -19.51 6.98 -2.09
CA SER A 83 -19.48 8.39 -1.66
C SER A 83 -19.01 8.63 -0.20
N ASP A 84 -18.29 7.68 0.39
CA ASP A 84 -17.77 7.75 1.77
C ASP A 84 -16.44 8.53 1.89
N LEU A 85 -15.84 8.90 0.75
CA LEU A 85 -14.51 9.52 0.72
C LEU A 85 -14.46 10.81 1.57
N VAL A 86 -15.38 11.75 1.33
CA VAL A 86 -15.40 13.05 2.04
C VAL A 86 -15.62 12.88 3.54
N GLN A 87 -16.54 11.99 3.93
CA GLN A 87 -16.82 11.71 5.34
C GLN A 87 -15.58 11.15 6.04
N SER A 88 -14.86 10.23 5.40
CA SER A 88 -13.63 9.66 5.93
C SER A 88 -12.51 10.71 6.09
N HIS A 89 -12.36 11.63 5.12
CA HIS A 89 -11.43 12.76 5.22
C HIS A 89 -11.76 13.70 6.39
N LEU A 90 -13.03 14.08 6.54
CA LEU A 90 -13.46 14.97 7.63
C LEU A 90 -13.21 14.34 9.01
N ARG A 91 -13.39 13.02 9.13
CA ARG A 91 -13.21 12.30 10.39
C ARG A 91 -11.74 12.04 10.75
N LEU A 92 -10.92 11.62 9.78
CA LEU A 92 -9.60 11.05 10.06
C LEU A 92 -8.43 11.95 9.63
N ASN A 93 -8.65 12.86 8.68
CA ASN A 93 -7.61 13.73 8.14
C ASN A 93 -7.69 15.17 8.67
N ARG A 94 -8.79 15.56 9.33
CA ARG A 94 -8.93 16.87 9.97
C ARG A 94 -8.99 16.74 11.50
N SER A 95 -8.29 17.65 12.18
CA SER A 95 -8.31 17.75 13.64
C SER A 95 -9.73 18.06 14.15
N THR A 96 -10.25 17.23 15.03
CA THR A 96 -11.54 17.46 15.74
C THR A 96 -11.54 18.76 16.55
N THR A 97 -10.36 19.31 16.88
CA THR A 97 -10.18 20.61 17.54
C THR A 97 -10.86 21.76 16.79
N SER A 98 -10.90 21.72 15.45
CA SER A 98 -11.57 22.79 14.67
C SER A 98 -13.09 22.77 14.79
N PHE A 99 -13.70 21.65 15.20
CA PHE A 99 -15.16 21.53 15.36
C PHE A 99 -15.65 22.06 16.73
N ASN A 100 -14.79 22.10 17.75
CA ASN A 100 -15.15 22.54 19.10
C ASN A 100 -14.92 24.04 19.36
N GLN A 101 -14.38 24.80 18.40
CA GLN A 101 -14.25 26.26 18.50
C GLN A 101 -15.43 27.05 17.91
N ILE A 102 -16.45 26.36 17.37
CA ILE A 102 -17.64 26.97 16.74
C ILE A 102 -18.93 26.51 17.46
N ARG A 103 -18.84 26.16 18.74
CA ARG A 103 -20.01 25.93 19.62
C ARG A 103 -19.89 26.76 20.88
#